data_AF-A0A920GWH4-F1
#
_entry.id   AF-A0A920GWH4-F1
#
_cell.length_a   1.000
_cell.length_b   1.000
_cell.length_c   1.000
_cell.angle_alpha   90.00
_cell.angle_beta   90.00
_cell.angle_gamma   90.00
#
_symmetry.space_group_name_H-M   'P 1'
#
loop_
_entity.id
_entity.type
_entity.pdbx_description
1 polymer ?
#
loop_
_entity_poly.entity_id
_entity_poly.type
_entity_poly.pdbx_seq_one_letter_code
_entity_poly.pdbx_strand_id
1 'polypeptide(L)' 'MWQLIILIGVILCIYIITRIPKKSKYSLGSDNYEMIKCDKCGVNVPKNEAYQNNGSCFCERKN' A
#
# COMPACT_ATOMS: atom_id res chain seq x y z
N MET A 1 36.54 14.70 30.90
CA MET A 1 36.28 13.24 30.74
C MET A 1 34.83 12.89 30.35
N TRP A 2 33.83 13.74 30.61
CA TRP A 2 32.44 13.56 30.16
C TRP A 2 32.18 13.74 28.65
N GLN A 3 33.00 14.50 27.93
CA GLN A 3 32.85 14.74 26.49
C GLN A 3 32.86 13.45 25.66
N LEU A 4 33.65 12.44 26.07
CA LEU A 4 33.71 11.15 25.40
C LEU A 4 32.40 10.36 25.59
N ILE A 5 31.77 10.46 26.76
CA ILE A 5 30.49 9.81 27.06
C ILE A 5 29.38 10.39 26.19
N ILE A 6 29.37 11.72 26.02
CA ILE A 6 28.43 12.42 25.15
C ILE A 6 28.63 11.97 23.69
N LEU A 7 29.89 11.89 23.24
CA LEU A 7 30.21 11.46 21.88
C LEU A 7 29.67 10.04 21.59
N ILE A 8 29.93 9.10 22.49
CA ILE A 8 29.48 7.71 22.37
C ILE A 8 27.94 7.63 22.40
N GLY A 9 27.30 8.41 23.27
CA GLY A 9 25.84 8.50 23.35
C GLY A 9 25.21 8.96 22.04
N VAL A 10 25.77 10.00 21.39
CA VAL A 10 25.26 10.51 20.11
C VAL A 10 25.37 9.47 19.00
N ILE A 11 26.49 8.76 18.91
CA ILE A 11 26.72 7.71 17.90
C ILE A 11 25.70 6.58 18.06
N LEU A 12 25.45 6.14 19.30
CA LEU A 12 24.45 5.11 19.61
C LEU A 12 23.04 5.56 19.27
N CYS A 13 22.67 6.81 19.59
CA CYS A 13 21.36 7.37 19.23
C CYS A 13 21.15 7.36 17.71
N ILE A 14 22.13 7.81 16.93
CA ILE A 14 22.04 7.79 15.45
C ILE A 14 21.96 6.35 14.93
N TYR A 15 22.74 5.43 15.50
CA TYR A 15 22.70 4.02 15.12
C TYR A 15 21.32 3.38 15.38
N ILE A 16 20.70 3.67 16.52
CA ILE A 16 19.36 3.18 16.83
C ILE A 16 18.33 3.78 15.87
N ILE A 17 18.34 5.10 15.65
CA ILE A 17 17.39 5.78 14.76
C ILE A 17 17.48 5.27 13.33
N THR A 18 18.69 5.00 12.83
CA THR A 18 18.90 4.48 11.47
C THR A 18 18.53 3.00 11.34
N ARG A 19 18.62 2.22 12.43
CA ARG A 19 18.29 0.79 12.44
C ARG A 19 16.85 0.49 12.77
N ILE A 20 16.10 1.44 13.34
CA ILE A 20 14.64 1.30 13.45
C ILE A 20 14.13 1.11 12.02
N PRO A 21 13.59 -0.08 11.68
CA PRO A 21 12.97 -0.26 10.38
C PRO A 21 11.90 0.82 10.33
N LYS A 22 12.06 1.78 9.41
CA LYS A 22 10.97 2.66 9.06
C LYS A 22 9.85 1.70 8.74
N LYS A 23 8.83 1.59 9.61
CA LYS A 23 7.55 1.00 9.23
C LYS A 23 7.30 1.68 7.90
N SER A 24 7.38 0.93 6.80
CA SER A 24 7.06 1.48 5.50
C SER A 24 5.79 2.24 5.78
N LYS A 25 5.81 3.56 5.50
CA LYS A 25 4.61 4.37 5.62
C LYS A 25 3.54 3.47 5.04
N TYR A 26 2.59 3.05 5.88
CA TYR A 26 1.47 2.24 5.43
C TYR A 26 1.12 2.83 4.09
N SER A 27 1.29 2.04 3.03
CA SER A 27 1.01 2.49 1.69
C SER A 27 -0.49 2.71 1.69
N LEU A 28 -0.90 3.90 2.12
CA LEU A 28 -2.21 4.47 1.93
C LEU A 28 -2.35 4.53 0.43
N GLY A 29 -2.95 3.49 -0.15
CA GLY A 29 -3.17 3.39 -1.59
C GLY A 29 -2.47 2.20 -2.26
N SER A 30 -2.65 0.99 -1.75
CA SER A 30 -2.76 -0.17 -2.65
C SER A 30 -3.85 -1.13 -2.20
N ASP A 31 -4.90 -0.61 -1.56
CA ASP A 31 -6.16 -1.34 -1.44
C ASP A 31 -6.75 -1.44 -2.85
N ASN A 32 -6.31 -2.47 -3.58
CA ASN A 32 -7.08 -3.23 -4.55
C ASN A 32 -8.01 -2.43 -5.49
N TYR A 33 -7.64 -1.23 -5.91
CA TYR A 33 -8.37 -0.47 -6.93
C TYR A 33 -8.00 -0.96 -8.33
N GLU A 34 -7.74 -2.26 -8.49
CA GLU A 34 -7.59 -2.84 -9.82
C GLU A 34 -8.87 -2.53 -10.60
N MET A 35 -8.76 -1.62 -11.56
CA MET A 35 -9.87 -1.28 -12.44
C MET A 35 -9.93 -2.34 -13.54
N ILE A 36 -11.04 -3.03 -13.63
CA ILE A 36 -11.31 -4.01 -14.69
C ILE A 36 -12.31 -3.43 -15.68
N LYS A 37 -12.11 -3.72 -16.96
CA LYS A 37 -13.00 -3.25 -18.02
C LYS A 37 -14.23 -4.16 -18.07
N CYS A 38 -15.42 -3.56 -18.07
CA CYS A 38 -16.66 -4.28 -18.30
C CYS A 38 -16.74 -4.77 -19.76
N ASP A 39 -16.98 -6.06 -19.96
CA ASP A 39 -17.09 -6.67 -21.30
C ASP A 39 -18.33 -6.18 -22.08
N LYS A 40 -19.37 -5.70 -21.38
CA LYS A 40 -20.63 -5.26 -22.00
C LYS A 40 -20.60 -3.80 -22.45
N CYS A 41 -20.14 -2.88 -21.60
CA CYS A 41 -20.21 -1.43 -21.86
C CYS A 41 -18.83 -0.79 -22.06
N GLY A 42 -17.74 -1.52 -21.81
CA GLY A 42 -16.38 -1.02 -21.94
C GLY A 42 -15.95 -0.01 -20.86
N VAL A 43 -16.79 0.25 -19.87
CA VAL A 43 -16.49 1.13 -18.74
C VAL A 43 -15.55 0.42 -17.77
N ASN A 44 -14.55 1.15 -17.27
CA ASN A 44 -13.67 0.66 -16.21
C ASN A 44 -14.41 0.73 -14.88
N VAL A 45 -14.56 -0.42 -14.23
CA VAL A 45 -15.16 -0.56 -12.90
C VAL A 45 -14.14 -1.08 -11.91
N PRO A 46 -14.21 -0.64 -10.65
CA PRO A 46 -13.40 -1.21 -9.57
C PRO A 46 -13.65 -2.72 -9.45
N LYS A 47 -12.60 -3.55 -9.36
CA LYS A 47 -12.73 -5.02 -9.26
C LYS A 47 -13.55 -5.49 -8.05
N ASN A 48 -13.59 -4.70 -6.97
CA ASN A 48 -14.43 -4.95 -5.79
C ASN A 48 -15.94 -4.72 -6.06
N GLU A 49 -16.29 -3.90 -7.06
CA GLU A 49 -17.66 -3.58 -7.46
C GLU A 49 -18.08 -4.34 -8.73
N ALA A 50 -17.13 -4.89 -9.48
CA ALA A 50 -17.38 -5.64 -10.69
C ALA A 50 -18.01 -7.01 -10.40
N TYR A 51 -19.06 -7.36 -11.16
CA TYR A 51 -19.68 -8.67 -11.13
C TYR A 51 -18.99 -9.60 -12.14
N GLN A 52 -18.42 -10.72 -11.68
CA GLN A 52 -17.81 -11.73 -12.54
C GLN A 52 -18.79 -12.87 -12.84
N ASN A 53 -18.95 -13.21 -14.12
CA ASN A 53 -19.79 -14.32 -14.56
C ASN A 53 -19.08 -15.10 -15.67
N ASN A 54 -18.83 -16.40 -15.44
CA ASN A 54 -18.18 -17.31 -16.39
C ASN A 54 -16.88 -16.76 -17.04
N GLY A 55 -16.09 -16.01 -16.28
CA GLY A 55 -14.83 -15.42 -16.74
C GLY A 55 -14.95 -14.05 -17.41
N SER A 56 -16.17 -13.53 -17.59
CA SER A 56 -16.41 -12.15 -18.04
C SER A 56 -16.73 -11.23 -16.86
N CYS A 57 -16.35 -9.96 -16.96
CA CYS A 57 -16.57 -8.94 -15.94
C CYS A 57 -17.60 -7.90 -16.38
N PHE A 58 -18.52 -7.58 -15.47
CA PHE A 58 -19.65 -6.70 -15.73
C PHE A 58 -19.78 -5.63 -14.65
N CYS A 59 -20.21 -4.43 -15.04
CA CYS A 59 -20.48 -3.34 -14.11
C CYS A 59 -21.76 -3.53 -13.29
N GLU A 60 -22.67 -4.44 -13.69
CA GLU A 60 -23.94 -4.68 -13.02
C GLU A 60 -24.38 -6.14 -13.18
N ARG A 61 -25.09 -6.66 -12.17
CA ARG A 61 -25.78 -7.96 -12.27
C ARG A 61 -27.02 -7.76 -13.14
N LYS A 62 -27.05 -8.40 -14.31
CA LYS A 62 -28.17 -8.36 -15.25
C LYS A 62 -29.43 -8.91 -14.54
N ASN A 63 -30.43 -8.06 -14.31
CA ASN A 63 -31.80 -8.44 -13.93
C ASN A 63 -32.63 -8.64 -15.20
#